data_AF-A0A350D2U7-F1
#
_entry.id   AF-A0A350D2U7-F1
#
_cell.length_a   1.000
_cell.length_b   1.000
_cell.length_c   1.000
_cell.angle_alpha   90.00
_cell.angle_beta   90.00
_cell.angle_gamma   90.00
#
_symmetry.space_group_name_H-M   'P 1'
#
loop_
_entity.id
_entity.type
_entity.pdbx_description
1 polymer ?
#
loop_
_entity_poly.entity_id
_entity_poly.type
_entity_poly.pdbx_seq_one_letter_code
_entity_poly.pdbx_strand_id
1 'polypeptide(L)'
;MINKSEIIEQTNLAFDFIQKLYLEVSYLIKEIEGILHEEEEKFIIGRPAGYGISARSSTGLESTNVNLWLLRKFAVFFVPKDKTRVERGQTITEIDDNLKILYLRIILRDKNINEPKVYAGVLYNIHKKPQVKWVGKFENVTGHLEYNDDKIFKNIEKIDYEDAYIKIQGELVENNLFEINNSETIRKKLIEPSLDLFRKS
;
A
#
# COMPACT_ATOMS: atom_id res chain seq x y z
N MET A 1 14.28 -38.29 -17.15
CA MET A 1 14.04 -37.11 -18.00
C MET A 1 12.77 -36.45 -17.50
N ILE A 2 12.83 -35.16 -17.16
CA ILE A 2 11.62 -34.44 -16.75
C ILE A 2 10.68 -34.36 -17.95
N ASN A 3 9.40 -34.64 -17.78
CA ASN A 3 8.43 -34.58 -18.86
C ASN A 3 8.25 -33.12 -19.31
N LYS A 4 8.65 -32.82 -20.55
CA LYS A 4 8.58 -31.47 -21.11
C LYS A 4 7.16 -30.90 -21.09
N SER A 5 6.14 -31.71 -21.35
CA SER A 5 4.74 -31.24 -21.36
C SER A 5 4.28 -30.83 -19.97
N GLU A 6 4.67 -31.61 -18.96
CA GLU A 6 4.35 -31.35 -17.55
C GLU A 6 4.99 -30.05 -17.05
N ILE A 7 6.25 -29.78 -17.39
CA ILE A 7 6.92 -28.51 -17.04
C ILE A 7 6.17 -27.31 -17.63
N ILE A 8 5.77 -27.41 -18.90
CA ILE A 8 5.06 -26.33 -19.60
C ILE A 8 3.73 -26.06 -18.90
N GLU A 9 2.98 -27.12 -18.57
CA GLU A 9 1.70 -27.02 -17.85
C GLU A 9 1.87 -26.38 -16.48
N GLN A 10 2.82 -26.85 -15.67
CA GLN A 10 3.10 -26.28 -14.35
C GLN A 10 3.52 -24.81 -14.42
N THR A 11 4.28 -24.44 -15.45
CA THR A 11 4.69 -23.05 -15.67
C THR A 11 3.47 -22.17 -15.95
N ASN A 12 2.58 -22.59 -16.84
CA ASN A 12 1.36 -21.85 -17.16
C ASN A 12 0.46 -21.71 -15.94
N LEU A 13 0.21 -22.81 -15.22
CA LEU A 13 -0.60 -22.80 -13.99
C LEU A 13 -0.06 -21.83 -12.93
N ALA A 14 1.27 -21.75 -12.78
CA ALA A 14 1.89 -20.82 -11.84
C ALA A 14 1.64 -19.35 -12.23
N PHE A 15 1.79 -19.00 -13.50
CA PHE A 15 1.53 -17.64 -13.99
C PHE A 15 0.04 -17.27 -13.93
N ASP A 16 -0.84 -18.19 -14.31
CA ASP A 16 -2.30 -17.99 -14.23
C ASP A 16 -2.73 -17.75 -12.78
N PHE A 17 -2.18 -18.51 -11.84
CA PHE A 17 -2.47 -18.34 -10.41
C PHE A 17 -1.99 -16.99 -9.88
N ILE A 18 -0.77 -16.57 -10.24
CA ILE A 18 -0.23 -15.26 -9.86
C ILE A 18 -1.12 -14.14 -10.42
N GLN A 19 -1.50 -14.23 -11.69
CA GLN A 19 -2.36 -13.24 -12.33
C GLN A 19 -3.72 -13.15 -11.64
N LYS A 20 -4.35 -14.29 -11.35
CA LYS A 20 -5.61 -14.33 -10.60
C LYS A 20 -5.46 -13.65 -9.24
N LEU A 21 -4.40 -13.97 -8.50
CA LEU A 21 -4.14 -13.36 -7.19
C LEU A 21 -4.00 -11.84 -7.27
N TYR A 22 -3.32 -11.31 -8.30
CA TYR A 22 -3.22 -9.87 -8.50
C TYR A 22 -4.55 -9.22 -8.90
N LEU A 23 -5.38 -9.92 -9.67
CA LEU A 23 -6.73 -9.44 -10.01
C LEU A 23 -7.60 -9.31 -8.75
N GLU A 24 -7.59 -10.32 -7.87
CA GLU A 24 -8.34 -10.26 -6.60
C GLU A 24 -7.85 -9.11 -5.71
N VAL A 25 -6.53 -8.91 -5.61
CA VAL A 25 -5.96 -7.76 -4.89
C VAL A 25 -6.42 -6.43 -5.50
N SER A 26 -6.45 -6.32 -6.83
CA SER A 26 -6.96 -5.12 -7.50
C SER A 26 -8.44 -4.90 -7.22
N TYR A 27 -9.27 -5.95 -7.18
CA TYR A 27 -10.70 -5.82 -6.90
C TYR A 27 -10.93 -5.37 -5.46
N LEU A 28 -10.19 -5.93 -4.50
CA LEU A 28 -10.23 -5.47 -3.11
C LEU A 28 -9.89 -3.98 -2.98
N ILE A 29 -8.80 -3.52 -3.61
CA ILE A 29 -8.43 -2.10 -3.61
C ILE A 29 -9.53 -1.22 -4.21
N LYS A 30 -10.15 -1.68 -5.31
CA LYS A 30 -11.23 -0.97 -5.99
C LYS A 30 -12.50 -0.87 -5.15
N GLU A 31 -12.83 -1.92 -4.43
CA GLU A 31 -13.98 -1.95 -3.54
C GLU A 31 -13.77 -1.01 -2.35
N ILE A 32 -12.56 -1.01 -1.76
CA ILE A 32 -12.14 -0.05 -0.74
C ILE A 32 -12.21 1.39 -1.27
N GLU A 33 -11.71 1.65 -2.48
CA GLU A 33 -11.80 2.96 -3.14
C GLU A 33 -13.26 3.42 -3.27
N GLY A 34 -14.15 2.52 -3.71
CA GLY A 34 -15.57 2.81 -3.86
C GLY A 34 -16.24 3.18 -2.54
N ILE A 35 -16.02 2.39 -1.48
CA ILE A 35 -16.58 2.67 -0.16
C ILE A 35 -16.07 4.00 0.39
N LEU A 36 -14.77 4.26 0.33
CA LEU A 36 -14.17 5.49 0.84
C LEU A 36 -14.58 6.74 0.05
N HIS A 37 -15.02 6.58 -1.20
CA HIS A 37 -15.54 7.68 -2.01
C HIS A 37 -16.92 8.17 -1.52
N GLU A 38 -17.68 7.29 -0.85
CA GLU A 38 -19.02 7.57 -0.32
C GLU A 38 -18.99 8.15 1.10
N GLU A 39 -17.84 8.10 1.79
CA GLU A 39 -17.65 8.68 3.12
C GLU A 39 -17.69 10.23 3.08
N GLU A 40 -17.95 10.86 4.23
CA GLU A 40 -18.12 12.31 4.36
C GLU A 40 -16.93 13.10 3.80
N GLU A 41 -15.71 12.63 4.09
CA GLU A 41 -14.45 13.22 3.63
C GLU A 41 -14.17 12.98 2.13
N LYS A 42 -14.92 12.07 1.49
CA LYS A 42 -14.83 11.69 0.07
C LYS A 42 -13.39 11.41 -0.36
N PHE A 43 -12.80 10.32 0.09
CA PHE A 43 -11.41 10.06 -0.25
C PHE A 43 -11.22 9.74 -1.74
N ILE A 44 -10.02 10.03 -2.23
CA ILE A 44 -9.54 9.57 -3.52
C ILE A 44 -8.24 8.80 -3.35
N ILE A 45 -8.04 7.77 -4.17
CA ILE A 45 -6.78 7.03 -4.18
C ILE A 45 -5.65 7.87 -4.77
N GLY A 46 -4.50 7.85 -4.10
CA GLY A 46 -3.27 8.46 -4.55
C GLY A 46 -2.72 7.80 -5.81
N ARG A 47 -2.15 8.62 -6.69
CA ARG A 47 -1.64 8.24 -8.01
C ARG A 47 -0.21 8.75 -8.19
N PRO A 48 0.81 8.07 -7.61
CA PRO A 48 2.16 8.60 -7.61
C PRO A 48 2.77 8.85 -8.98
N ALA A 49 2.54 7.92 -9.90
CA ALA A 49 3.00 7.95 -11.28
C ALA A 49 1.90 7.48 -12.25
N GLY A 50 0.63 7.73 -11.88
CA GLY A 50 -0.54 7.19 -12.57
C GLY A 50 -1.41 6.37 -11.63
N TYR A 51 -2.45 5.75 -12.18
CA TYR A 51 -3.39 4.93 -11.43
C TYR A 51 -2.79 3.54 -11.17
N GLY A 52 -2.06 3.40 -10.07
CA GLY A 52 -1.34 2.17 -9.75
C GLY A 52 -0.97 2.06 -8.28
N ILE A 53 -0.43 0.89 -7.94
CA ILE A 53 0.08 0.55 -6.61
C ILE A 53 1.53 1.01 -6.45
N SER A 54 1.94 1.19 -5.21
CA SER A 54 3.36 1.30 -4.82
C SER A 54 3.86 -0.06 -4.33
N ALA A 55 5.03 -0.47 -4.80
CA ALA A 55 5.66 -1.73 -4.38
C ALA A 55 7.18 -1.63 -4.54
N ARG A 56 7.90 -2.46 -3.80
CA ARG A 56 9.32 -2.71 -4.01
C ARG A 56 9.51 -3.86 -4.99
N SER A 57 10.16 -3.59 -6.12
CA SER A 57 10.53 -4.58 -7.13
C SER A 57 11.97 -4.38 -7.61
N SER A 58 12.51 -5.35 -8.35
CA SER A 58 13.84 -5.24 -8.97
C SER A 58 13.88 -5.99 -10.29
N THR A 59 14.81 -5.59 -11.16
CA THR A 59 15.21 -6.31 -12.39
C THR A 59 16.69 -6.72 -12.34
N GLY A 60 17.35 -6.54 -11.20
CA GLY A 60 18.76 -6.91 -11.01
C GLY A 60 18.96 -8.43 -11.03
N LEU A 61 20.15 -8.86 -11.48
CA LEU A 61 20.52 -10.27 -11.64
C LEU A 61 21.17 -10.86 -10.38
N GLU A 62 21.48 -10.04 -9.38
CA GLU A 62 21.98 -10.50 -8.10
C GLU A 62 20.93 -11.39 -7.43
N SER A 63 21.36 -12.51 -6.85
CA SER A 63 20.44 -13.49 -6.24
C SER A 63 19.53 -12.86 -5.18
N THR A 64 20.02 -11.84 -4.47
CA THR A 64 19.27 -11.04 -3.48
C THR A 64 18.24 -10.11 -4.08
N ASN A 65 18.24 -9.88 -5.40
CA ASN A 65 17.29 -9.07 -6.14
C ASN A 65 16.25 -9.92 -6.88
N VAL A 66 16.58 -11.18 -7.23
CA VAL A 66 15.66 -12.11 -7.89
C VAL A 66 14.39 -12.36 -7.07
N ASN A 67 14.48 -12.35 -5.73
CA ASN A 67 13.32 -12.44 -4.86
C ASN A 67 12.34 -11.24 -4.99
N LEU A 68 12.78 -10.12 -5.56
CA LEU A 68 11.98 -8.91 -5.81
C LEU A 68 11.41 -8.83 -7.23
N TRP A 69 11.64 -9.84 -8.07
CA TRP A 69 11.07 -9.88 -9.43
C TRP A 69 9.55 -10.08 -9.43
N LEU A 70 9.04 -10.80 -8.43
CA LEU A 70 7.61 -10.97 -8.21
C LEU A 70 7.12 -9.91 -7.21
N LEU A 71 5.99 -9.26 -7.50
CA LEU A 71 5.34 -8.36 -6.56
C LEU A 71 4.71 -9.16 -5.41
N ARG A 72 5.13 -8.85 -4.18
CA ARG A 72 4.66 -9.56 -2.98
C ARG A 72 3.98 -8.65 -1.97
N LYS A 73 4.27 -7.36 -2.05
CA LYS A 73 3.77 -6.29 -1.18
C LYS A 73 3.21 -5.21 -2.08
N PHE A 74 2.00 -4.78 -1.77
CA PHE A 74 1.27 -3.73 -2.49
C PHE A 74 0.89 -2.68 -1.47
N ALA A 75 1.07 -1.42 -1.82
CA ALA A 75 0.59 -0.32 -1.02
C ALA A 75 -0.19 0.66 -1.88
N VAL A 76 -1.26 1.18 -1.33
CA VAL A 76 -1.99 2.34 -1.84
C VAL A 76 -2.33 3.25 -0.67
N PHE A 77 -2.67 4.49 -0.99
CA PHE A 77 -3.11 5.44 0.01
C PHE A 77 -4.31 6.22 -0.50
N PHE A 78 -5.11 6.73 0.42
CA PHE A 78 -6.29 7.52 0.13
C PHE A 78 -6.21 8.83 0.88
N VAL A 79 -6.56 9.92 0.19
CA VAL A 79 -6.47 11.28 0.70
C VAL A 79 -7.85 11.92 0.59
N PRO A 80 -8.29 12.73 1.57
CA PRO A 80 -9.48 13.56 1.41
C PRO A 80 -9.42 14.37 0.12
N LYS A 81 -10.52 14.41 -0.63
CA LYS A 81 -10.55 15.02 -1.98
C LYS A 81 -10.18 16.50 -1.98
N ASP A 82 -10.44 17.22 -0.90
CA ASP A 82 -10.11 18.64 -0.74
C ASP A 82 -8.61 18.89 -0.44
N LYS A 83 -7.88 17.86 -0.01
CA LYS A 83 -6.44 17.93 0.33
C LYS A 83 -5.51 17.56 -0.83
N THR A 84 -6.07 17.27 -2.01
CA THR A 84 -5.28 16.84 -3.16
C THR A 84 -5.92 17.30 -4.47
N ARG A 85 -5.12 17.38 -5.53
CA ARG A 85 -5.60 17.65 -6.89
C ARG A 85 -5.10 16.61 -7.86
N VAL A 86 -5.87 16.36 -8.91
CA VAL A 86 -5.47 15.48 -10.01
C VAL A 86 -4.92 16.32 -11.15
N GLU A 87 -3.69 16.04 -11.57
CA GLU A 87 -3.02 16.71 -12.67
C GLU A 87 -2.29 15.67 -13.53
N ARG A 88 -2.56 15.68 -14.85
CA ARG A 88 -1.92 14.78 -15.84
C ARG A 88 -1.94 13.29 -15.43
N GLY A 89 -3.05 12.84 -14.85
CA GLY A 89 -3.24 11.45 -14.41
C GLY A 89 -2.59 11.08 -13.07
N GLN A 90 -1.87 12.00 -12.44
CA GLN A 90 -1.29 11.85 -11.11
C GLN A 90 -2.09 12.64 -10.08
N THR A 91 -1.93 12.30 -8.81
CA THR A 91 -2.35 13.17 -7.71
C THR A 91 -1.17 14.02 -7.25
N ILE A 92 -1.51 15.19 -6.72
CA ILE A 92 -0.55 16.13 -6.12
C ILE A 92 -1.11 16.48 -4.75
N THR A 93 -0.60 15.78 -3.75
CA THR A 93 -0.97 15.98 -2.34
C THR A 93 0.13 16.76 -1.65
N GLU A 94 -0.23 17.94 -1.12
CA GLU A 94 0.70 18.79 -0.39
C GLU A 94 1.02 18.18 0.98
N ILE A 95 2.29 18.27 1.39
CA ILE A 95 2.72 17.85 2.73
C ILE A 95 2.69 19.09 3.62
N ASP A 96 1.60 19.22 4.36
CA ASP A 96 1.39 20.24 5.39
C ASP A 96 1.30 19.59 6.79
N ASP A 97 1.30 20.41 7.85
CA ASP A 97 1.29 19.93 9.24
C ASP A 97 0.00 19.19 9.62
N ASN A 98 -1.06 19.28 8.82
CA ASN A 98 -2.35 18.64 9.04
C ASN A 98 -2.58 17.48 8.05
N LEU A 99 -1.58 17.10 7.25
CA LEU A 99 -1.74 16.01 6.29
C LEU A 99 -1.94 14.70 7.05
N LYS A 100 -3.12 14.11 6.83
CA LYS A 100 -3.46 12.75 7.21
C LYS A 100 -3.89 11.99 5.98
N ILE A 101 -3.51 10.72 5.92
CA ILE A 101 -3.89 9.84 4.82
C ILE A 101 -4.32 8.49 5.36
N LEU A 102 -5.26 7.85 4.67
CA LEU A 102 -5.50 6.43 4.89
C LEU A 102 -4.47 5.63 4.10
N TYR A 103 -3.93 4.59 4.69
CA TYR A 103 -2.88 3.78 4.09
C TYR A 103 -3.25 2.31 4.14
N LEU A 104 -3.16 1.65 2.99
CA LEU A 104 -3.49 0.24 2.82
C LEU A 104 -2.26 -0.50 2.33
N ARG A 105 -1.84 -1.53 3.05
CA ARG A 105 -0.78 -2.46 2.64
C ARG A 105 -1.36 -3.86 2.51
N ILE A 106 -1.08 -4.54 1.41
CA ILE A 106 -1.43 -5.95 1.20
C ILE A 106 -0.13 -6.72 1.02
N ILE A 107 0.10 -7.72 1.87
CA ILE A 107 1.29 -8.57 1.85
C ILE A 107 0.86 -9.99 1.52
N LEU A 108 1.16 -10.43 0.29
CA LEU A 108 0.88 -11.79 -0.18
C LEU A 108 1.92 -12.79 0.30
N ARG A 109 3.18 -12.35 0.44
CA ARG A 109 4.29 -13.19 0.88
C ARG A 109 5.43 -12.35 1.43
N ASP A 110 5.91 -12.71 2.61
CA ASP A 110 7.13 -12.15 3.16
C ASP A 110 7.84 -13.15 4.08
N LYS A 111 9.09 -12.89 4.46
CA LYS A 111 9.87 -13.76 5.35
C LYS A 111 9.28 -13.84 6.76
N ASN A 112 8.53 -12.83 7.19
CA ASN A 112 8.05 -12.66 8.56
C ASN A 112 6.54 -12.95 8.72
N ILE A 113 5.88 -13.45 7.68
CA ILE A 113 4.46 -13.82 7.74
C ILE A 113 4.27 -15.26 7.23
N ASN A 114 3.32 -15.96 7.85
CA ASN A 114 2.98 -17.33 7.45
C ASN A 114 1.74 -17.38 6.55
N GLU A 115 0.93 -16.32 6.56
CA GLU A 115 -0.30 -16.19 5.80
C GLU A 115 -0.41 -14.78 5.22
N PRO A 116 -1.07 -14.57 4.07
CA PRO A 116 -1.29 -13.24 3.51
C PRO A 116 -2.01 -12.29 4.46
N LYS A 117 -1.54 -11.05 4.54
CA LYS A 117 -2.05 -10.04 5.46
C LYS A 117 -2.48 -8.78 4.73
N VAL A 118 -3.42 -8.06 5.32
CA VAL A 118 -3.78 -6.70 4.95
C VAL A 118 -3.68 -5.80 6.17
N TYR A 119 -3.07 -4.64 5.98
CA TYR A 119 -2.94 -3.60 6.99
C TYR A 119 -3.66 -2.36 6.49
N ALA A 120 -4.53 -1.79 7.30
CA ALA A 120 -5.26 -0.57 6.96
C ALA A 120 -5.29 0.37 8.16
N GLY A 121 -5.08 1.66 7.94
CA GLY A 121 -5.16 2.65 8.99
C GLY A 121 -4.75 4.03 8.50
N VAL A 122 -4.19 4.83 9.39
CA VAL A 122 -3.83 6.23 9.13
C VAL A 122 -2.33 6.45 9.24
N LEU A 123 -1.79 7.27 8.35
CA LEU A 123 -0.51 7.93 8.55
C LEU A 123 -0.75 9.44 8.77
N TYR A 124 -0.09 10.01 9.77
CA TYR A 124 -0.26 11.39 10.23
C TYR A 124 1.08 11.98 10.69
N ASN A 125 1.10 13.28 11.03
CA ASN A 125 2.33 14.03 11.37
C ASN A 125 3.44 13.81 10.33
N ILE A 126 3.06 13.97 9.05
CA ILE A 126 3.94 13.72 7.91
C ILE A 126 4.72 15.01 7.62
N HIS A 127 6.02 15.00 7.91
CA HIS A 127 6.85 16.18 7.69
C HIS A 127 8.06 15.84 6.82
N LYS A 128 8.25 16.61 5.74
CA LYS A 128 9.51 16.58 4.98
C LYS A 128 10.58 17.38 5.70
N LYS A 129 11.83 16.94 5.65
CA LYS A 129 12.95 17.73 6.17
C LYS A 129 13.25 18.92 5.23
N PRO A 130 13.54 20.13 5.76
CA PRO A 130 13.66 21.36 4.93
C PRO A 130 14.67 21.27 3.78
N GLN A 131 15.75 20.51 3.96
CA GLN A 131 16.82 20.35 2.98
C GLN A 131 16.48 19.43 1.80
N VAL A 132 15.32 18.78 1.81
CA VAL A 132 14.98 17.69 0.88
C VAL A 132 14.21 18.23 -0.31
N LYS A 133 14.86 18.27 -1.48
CA LYS A 133 14.27 18.82 -2.71
C LYS A 133 13.40 17.82 -3.49
N TRP A 134 13.65 16.52 -3.36
CA TRP A 134 12.96 15.50 -4.16
C TRP A 134 11.54 15.20 -3.64
N VAL A 135 11.25 15.50 -2.37
CA VAL A 135 9.92 15.37 -1.77
C VAL A 135 9.12 16.66 -2.00
N GLY A 136 8.49 16.74 -3.18
CA GLY A 136 7.61 17.85 -3.54
C GLY A 136 6.15 17.64 -3.13
N LYS A 137 5.71 16.37 -3.15
CA LYS A 137 4.35 15.93 -2.84
C LYS A 137 4.38 14.59 -2.11
N PHE A 138 3.31 14.23 -1.40
CA PHE A 138 3.26 12.99 -0.64
C PHE A 138 3.48 11.75 -1.52
N GLU A 139 2.97 11.77 -2.75
CA GLU A 139 3.15 10.70 -3.73
C GLU A 139 4.62 10.25 -3.89
N ASN A 140 5.56 11.20 -3.83
CA ASN A 140 6.99 10.91 -3.95
C ASN A 140 7.47 9.98 -2.81
N VAL A 141 6.86 10.10 -1.63
CA VAL A 141 7.23 9.35 -0.42
C VAL A 141 6.87 7.87 -0.53
N THR A 142 5.83 7.51 -1.29
CA THR A 142 5.31 6.13 -1.29
C THR A 142 6.35 5.07 -1.67
N GLY A 143 7.20 5.33 -2.67
CA GLY A 143 8.29 4.42 -3.02
C GLY A 143 9.38 4.33 -1.95
N HIS A 144 9.60 5.42 -1.20
CA HIS A 144 10.52 5.45 -0.06
C HIS A 144 9.99 4.62 1.12
N LEU A 145 8.68 4.62 1.35
CA LEU A 145 8.04 3.75 2.34
C LEU A 145 8.29 2.27 2.02
N GLU A 146 8.08 1.87 0.77
CA GLU A 146 8.31 0.47 0.35
C GLU A 146 9.78 0.07 0.37
N TYR A 147 10.68 1.01 0.10
CA TYR A 147 12.12 0.74 0.18
C TYR A 147 12.59 0.51 1.63
N ASN A 148 12.04 1.26 2.58
CA ASN A 148 12.39 1.21 4.01
C ASN A 148 11.38 0.43 4.85
N ASP A 149 10.61 -0.46 4.22
CA ASP A 149 9.50 -1.21 4.82
C ASP A 149 9.84 -1.83 6.18
N ASP A 150 10.94 -2.59 6.26
CA ASP A 150 11.38 -3.27 7.49
C ASP A 150 11.67 -2.30 8.67
N LYS A 151 12.00 -1.04 8.36
CA LYS A 151 12.29 -0.01 9.38
C LYS A 151 11.02 0.74 9.79
N ILE A 152 10.21 1.14 8.80
CA ILE A 152 9.02 1.97 9.02
C ILE A 152 7.92 1.15 9.69
N PHE A 153 7.68 -0.06 9.20
CA PHE A 153 6.54 -0.89 9.61
C PHE A 153 6.92 -1.96 10.64
N LYS A 154 8.06 -1.79 11.32
CA LYS A 154 8.50 -2.69 12.39
C LYS A 154 7.48 -2.81 13.52
N ASN A 155 6.81 -1.70 13.84
CA ASN A 155 5.69 -1.65 14.77
C ASN A 155 4.46 -1.04 14.07
N ILE A 156 3.65 -1.88 13.45
CA ILE A 156 2.57 -1.45 12.57
C ILE A 156 1.41 -0.78 13.33
N GLU A 157 1.20 -1.18 14.58
CA GLU A 157 0.17 -0.62 15.47
C GLU A 157 0.55 0.78 15.96
N LYS A 158 1.85 1.12 15.96
CA LYS A 158 2.36 2.43 16.35
C LYS A 158 3.65 2.74 15.61
N ILE A 159 3.47 3.30 14.42
CA ILE A 159 4.53 3.78 13.55
C ILE A 159 5.03 5.11 14.10
N ASP A 160 6.32 5.19 14.37
CA ASP A 160 7.03 6.42 14.70
C ASP A 160 8.39 6.35 14.01
N TYR A 161 8.47 6.93 12.82
CA TYR A 161 9.62 6.82 11.94
C TYR A 161 10.18 8.20 11.59
N GLU A 162 11.49 8.31 11.66
CA GLU A 162 12.21 9.50 11.25
C GLU A 162 13.53 9.11 10.57
N ASP A 163 13.79 9.72 9.43
CA ASP A 163 15.09 9.66 8.77
C ASP A 163 15.54 11.04 8.26
N ALA A 164 16.60 11.04 7.45
CA ALA A 164 17.18 12.24 6.87
C ALA A 164 16.21 13.00 5.92
N TYR A 165 15.13 12.36 5.48
CA TYR A 165 14.20 12.87 4.47
C TYR A 165 12.82 13.20 5.02
N ILE A 166 12.28 12.35 5.89
CA ILE A 166 10.90 12.43 6.34
C ILE A 166 10.74 12.00 7.81
N LYS A 167 9.76 12.60 8.47
CA LYS A 167 9.15 12.10 9.71
C LYS A 167 7.71 11.70 9.44
N ILE A 168 7.31 10.54 9.93
CA ILE A 168 5.94 10.02 9.78
C ILE A 168 5.53 9.25 11.02
N GLN A 169 4.29 9.44 11.44
CA GLN A 169 3.64 8.63 12.45
C GLN A 169 2.43 7.93 11.85
N GLY A 170 1.93 6.91 12.53
CA GLY A 170 0.76 6.21 12.04
C GLY A 170 0.37 5.00 12.87
N GLU A 171 -0.81 4.49 12.58
CA GLU A 171 -1.42 3.36 13.26
C GLU A 171 -2.18 2.57 12.20
N LEU A 172 -1.78 1.31 11.98
CA LEU A 172 -2.44 0.41 11.05
C LEU A 172 -2.94 -0.83 11.79
N VAL A 173 -4.16 -1.23 11.46
CA VAL A 173 -4.78 -2.45 11.98
C VAL A 173 -4.42 -3.62 11.08
N GLU A 174 -3.92 -4.69 11.67
CA GLU A 174 -3.61 -5.95 10.98
C GLU A 174 -4.87 -6.82 10.85
N ASN A 175 -5.08 -7.37 9.65
CA ASN A 175 -6.05 -8.44 9.42
C ASN A 175 -5.46 -9.52 8.52
N ASN A 176 -5.96 -10.75 8.66
CA ASN A 176 -5.71 -11.81 7.71
C ASN A 176 -6.46 -11.50 6.40
N LEU A 177 -5.77 -11.57 5.26
CA LEU A 177 -6.37 -11.26 3.97
C LEU A 177 -7.52 -12.22 3.61
N PHE A 178 -7.42 -13.50 3.98
CA PHE A 178 -8.44 -14.50 3.66
C PHE A 178 -9.71 -14.35 4.50
N GLU A 179 -9.69 -13.53 5.54
CA GLU A 179 -10.88 -13.18 6.31
C GLU A 179 -11.63 -11.96 5.73
N ILE A 180 -11.11 -11.34 4.67
CA ILE A 180 -11.74 -10.25 3.94
C ILE A 180 -12.34 -10.82 2.66
N ASN A 181 -13.63 -11.14 2.70
CA ASN A 181 -14.29 -11.91 1.64
C ASN A 181 -15.53 -11.24 1.04
N ASN A 182 -15.93 -10.07 1.55
CA ASN A 182 -17.05 -9.29 1.04
C ASN A 182 -17.01 -7.83 1.55
N SER A 183 -17.89 -6.99 1.00
CA SER A 183 -18.01 -5.58 1.36
C SER A 183 -18.23 -5.32 2.86
N GLU A 184 -18.97 -6.19 3.54
CA GLU A 184 -19.25 -6.05 4.98
C GLU A 184 -17.97 -6.26 5.79
N THR A 185 -17.19 -7.29 5.47
CA THR A 185 -15.89 -7.53 6.12
C THR A 185 -14.88 -6.42 5.80
N ILE A 186 -14.86 -5.91 4.57
CA ILE A 186 -14.04 -4.74 4.19
C ILE A 186 -14.39 -3.54 5.08
N ARG A 187 -15.69 -3.23 5.18
CA ARG A 187 -16.16 -2.09 5.98
C ARG A 187 -15.77 -2.24 7.45
N LYS A 188 -16.12 -3.37 8.08
CA LYS A 188 -15.93 -3.58 9.52
C LYS A 188 -14.47 -3.77 9.94
N LYS A 189 -13.67 -4.45 9.13
CA LYS A 189 -12.28 -4.82 9.50
C LYS A 189 -11.24 -3.83 9.02
N LEU A 190 -11.50 -3.13 7.90
CA LEU A 190 -10.53 -2.23 7.28
C LEU A 190 -10.98 -0.77 7.36
N ILE A 191 -12.17 -0.45 6.84
CA ILE A 191 -12.58 0.95 6.66
C ILE A 191 -12.93 1.64 7.97
N GLU A 192 -13.88 1.09 8.74
CA GLU A 192 -14.36 1.71 9.98
C GLU A 192 -13.24 1.92 11.00
N PRO A 193 -12.36 0.92 11.28
CA PRO A 193 -11.22 1.14 12.16
C PRO A 193 -10.26 2.21 11.63
N SER A 194 -10.02 2.25 10.32
CA SER A 194 -9.12 3.25 9.71
C SER A 194 -9.69 4.67 9.79
N LEU A 195 -10.99 4.83 9.57
CA LEU A 195 -11.68 6.11 9.68
C LEU A 195 -11.75 6.60 11.13
N ASP A 196 -12.00 5.69 12.08
CA ASP A 196 -11.96 5.99 13.50
C ASP A 196 -10.59 6.52 13.92
N LEU A 197 -9.52 5.87 13.48
CA LEU A 197 -8.15 6.35 13.72
C LEU A 197 -7.95 7.71 13.05
N PHE A 198 -8.30 7.85 11.76
CA PHE A 198 -8.14 9.09 10.99
C PHE A 198 -8.83 10.30 11.62
N ARG A 199 -10.03 10.10 12.18
CA ARG A 199 -10.83 11.16 12.82
C ARG A 199 -10.34 11.52 14.24
N LYS A 200 -9.66 10.59 14.92
CA LYS A 200 -9.11 10.78 16.28
C LYS A 200 -7.70 11.35 16.31
N SER A 201 -6.86 10.98 15.33
CA SER A 201 -5.47 11.42 15.19
C SER A 201 -5.33 12.88 14.76
#